data_AF-A0AAJ7Q2L8-F1
#
_entry.id   AF-A0AAJ7Q2L8-F1
#
_cell.length_a   1.000
_cell.length_b   1.000
_cell.length_c   1.000
_cell.angle_alpha   90.00
_cell.angle_beta   90.00
_cell.angle_gamma   90.00
#
_symmetry.space_group_name_H-M   'P 1'
#
loop_
_entity.id
_entity.type
_entity.pdbx_description
1 polymer ?
#
loop_
_entity_poly.entity_id
_entity_poly.type
_entity_poly.pdbx_seq_one_letter_code
_entity_poly.pdbx_strand_id
1 'polypeptide(L)'
;MNMTEAQSYCREKYTDLATIDNMEDVNLLTSMADLSRMVYPTYSYRAWIGLYDDVNSWRWSLSDRSFYTQEEAEFRNWYSGEPDNYNSREHCAWITNDGQWNDVFCDVLRTAVCMDVRGSNVTFVFISKTMTWTEAQSYCRANHTDLASVRNMEENQKVTELLPSGQSVWIGLFRDSWKWSDGSNSSFRYWNEVEPNGNTENCVAADFSGSGKWEDWTCGQRKAFICYIAKKTKKVVRVRLMKKSSSLDLNDPPVMEDILRELKQKLKDEGVDGDVKLSWRKQSDGKVFHKEKETEKKTTKKRDEL
;
A
#
# COMPACT_ATOMS: atom_id res chain seq x y z
N MET A 1 5.01 -24.25 -5.18
CA MET A 1 5.16 -23.70 -3.81
C MET A 1 3.82 -23.09 -3.41
N ASN A 2 3.51 -23.00 -2.12
CA ASN A 2 2.41 -22.11 -1.69
C ASN A 2 2.81 -20.64 -1.90
N MET A 3 1.88 -19.70 -1.73
CA MET A 3 2.14 -18.28 -2.01
C MET A 3 3.31 -17.72 -1.17
N THR A 4 3.31 -17.96 0.14
CA THR A 4 4.34 -17.45 1.06
C THR A 4 5.73 -18.02 0.77
N GLU A 5 5.81 -19.32 0.48
CA GLU A 5 7.04 -20.00 0.04
C GLU A 5 7.56 -19.42 -1.27
N ALA A 6 6.68 -19.21 -2.25
CA ALA A 6 7.02 -18.65 -3.55
C ALA A 6 7.55 -17.21 -3.43
N GLN A 7 6.87 -16.37 -2.63
CA GLN A 7 7.30 -15.01 -2.35
C GLN A 7 8.68 -14.98 -1.69
N SER A 8 8.90 -15.83 -0.69
CA SER A 8 10.18 -15.92 0.02
C SER A 8 11.31 -16.30 -0.95
N TYR A 9 11.07 -17.28 -1.82
CA TYR A 9 12.02 -17.66 -2.87
C TYR A 9 12.31 -16.50 -3.84
N CYS A 10 11.28 -15.78 -4.29
CA CYS A 10 11.47 -14.64 -5.19
C CYS A 10 12.25 -13.51 -4.53
N ARG A 11 12.00 -13.21 -3.25
CA ARG A 11 12.75 -12.19 -2.50
C ARG A 11 14.19 -12.59 -2.20
N GLU A 12 14.47 -13.89 -2.06
CA GLU A 12 15.83 -14.39 -1.86
C GLU A 12 16.67 -14.32 -3.14
N LYS A 13 16.08 -14.68 -4.29
CA LYS A 13 16.81 -14.82 -5.56
C LYS A 13 16.64 -13.66 -6.54
N TYR A 14 15.56 -12.91 -6.43
CA TYR A 14 15.11 -11.88 -7.38
C TYR A 14 14.64 -10.62 -6.63
N THR A 15 13.58 -9.94 -7.09
CA THR A 15 12.99 -8.80 -6.38
C THR A 15 11.78 -9.22 -5.56
N ASP A 16 10.71 -9.67 -6.19
CA ASP A 16 9.49 -10.20 -5.55
C ASP A 16 8.73 -11.08 -6.57
N LEU A 17 7.57 -11.59 -6.21
CA LEU A 17 6.58 -12.13 -7.14
C LEU A 17 6.14 -11.05 -8.13
N ALA A 18 5.79 -11.48 -9.34
CA ALA A 18 5.48 -10.58 -10.46
C ALA A 18 4.34 -9.61 -10.13
N THR A 19 4.65 -8.32 -10.25
CA THR A 19 3.70 -7.23 -10.38
C THR A 19 3.31 -7.08 -11.85
N ILE A 20 2.02 -6.89 -12.13
CA ILE A 20 1.49 -6.73 -13.50
C ILE A 20 0.77 -5.39 -13.57
N ASP A 21 1.30 -4.45 -14.34
CA ASP A 21 0.83 -3.08 -14.37
C ASP A 21 -0.03 -2.74 -15.59
N ASN A 22 0.01 -3.59 -16.62
CA ASN A 22 -0.69 -3.35 -17.87
C ASN A 22 -0.76 -4.64 -18.74
N MET A 23 -1.38 -4.52 -19.91
CA MET A 23 -1.50 -5.62 -20.87
C MET A 23 -0.17 -6.03 -21.52
N GLU A 24 0.85 -5.16 -21.59
CA GLU A 24 2.17 -5.55 -22.10
C GLU A 24 2.82 -6.57 -21.17
N ASP A 25 2.70 -6.38 -19.85
CA ASP A 25 3.16 -7.35 -18.86
C ASP A 25 2.40 -8.68 -18.98
N VAL A 26 1.07 -8.65 -19.12
CA VAL A 26 0.26 -9.87 -19.34
C VAL A 26 0.71 -10.62 -20.58
N ASN A 27 0.88 -9.92 -21.70
CA ASN A 27 1.31 -10.51 -22.97
C ASN A 27 2.72 -11.09 -22.87
N LEU A 28 3.63 -10.38 -22.20
CA LEU A 28 5.00 -10.84 -21.95
C LEU A 28 4.99 -12.14 -21.14
N LEU A 29 4.31 -12.14 -19.99
CA LEU A 29 4.24 -13.33 -19.14
C LEU A 29 3.60 -14.52 -19.85
N THR A 30 2.54 -14.28 -20.63
CA THR A 30 1.87 -15.32 -21.42
C THR A 30 2.81 -15.90 -22.49
N SER A 31 3.60 -15.06 -23.16
CA SER A 31 4.57 -15.52 -24.16
C SER A 31 5.75 -16.31 -23.56
N MET A 32 6.05 -16.09 -22.28
CA MET A 32 7.14 -16.75 -21.56
C MET A 32 6.71 -18.04 -20.85
N ALA A 33 5.42 -18.30 -20.74
CA ALA A 33 4.89 -19.45 -20.01
C ALA A 33 5.23 -20.76 -20.71
N ASP A 34 5.98 -21.64 -20.03
CA ASP A 34 6.23 -23.01 -20.47
C ASP A 34 5.20 -23.95 -19.83
N LEU A 35 4.06 -24.11 -20.51
CA LEU A 35 2.92 -24.90 -20.02
C LEU A 35 3.29 -26.35 -19.70
N SER A 36 4.30 -26.91 -20.38
CA SER A 36 4.77 -28.27 -20.12
C SER A 36 5.38 -28.44 -18.72
N ARG A 37 5.82 -27.34 -18.11
CA ARG A 37 6.42 -27.29 -16.77
C ARG A 37 5.44 -26.84 -15.69
N MET A 38 4.20 -26.56 -16.06
CA MET A 38 3.14 -26.06 -15.18
C MET A 38 2.02 -27.10 -14.98
N VAL A 39 2.38 -28.38 -14.94
CA VAL A 39 1.43 -29.50 -14.85
C VAL A 39 1.27 -29.95 -13.40
N TYR A 40 0.04 -29.90 -12.91
CA TYR A 40 -0.37 -30.28 -11.55
C TYR A 40 -1.60 -31.19 -11.60
N PRO A 41 -1.83 -32.05 -10.57
CA PRO A 41 -3.01 -32.93 -10.52
C PRO A 41 -4.34 -32.17 -10.62
N THR A 42 -4.40 -30.95 -10.10
CA THR A 42 -5.53 -30.03 -10.23
C THR A 42 -5.02 -28.64 -10.61
N TYR A 43 -5.73 -27.97 -11.52
CA TYR A 43 -5.47 -26.57 -11.89
C TYR A 43 -4.07 -26.34 -12.51
N SER A 44 -3.71 -27.21 -13.46
CA SER A 44 -2.54 -27.01 -14.33
C SER A 44 -2.56 -25.62 -14.98
N TYR A 45 -1.37 -25.13 -15.34
CA TYR A 45 -1.16 -23.88 -16.07
C TYR A 45 -1.42 -22.59 -15.27
N ARG A 46 -1.66 -22.67 -13.95
CA ARG A 46 -1.70 -21.50 -13.08
C ARG A 46 -0.35 -21.21 -12.41
N ALA A 47 -0.01 -19.94 -12.29
CA ALA A 47 1.14 -19.49 -11.50
C ALA A 47 0.78 -18.35 -10.56
N TRP A 48 1.31 -18.39 -9.33
CA TRP A 48 1.23 -17.27 -8.39
C TRP A 48 1.89 -16.02 -8.96
N ILE A 49 1.18 -14.89 -8.82
CA ILE A 49 1.65 -13.53 -9.06
C ILE A 49 1.63 -12.76 -7.73
N GLY A 50 2.18 -11.55 -7.70
CA GLY A 50 2.36 -10.78 -6.45
C GLY A 50 1.08 -10.19 -5.85
N LEU A 51 -0.08 -10.35 -6.50
CA LEU A 51 -1.33 -9.79 -6.01
C LEU A 51 -1.93 -10.68 -4.90
N TYR A 52 -2.36 -10.07 -3.80
CA TYR A 52 -3.01 -10.76 -2.69
C TYR A 52 -4.05 -9.85 -2.02
N ASP A 53 -5.04 -10.47 -1.37
CA ASP A 53 -6.06 -9.77 -0.56
C ASP A 53 -5.59 -9.64 0.88
N ASP A 54 -5.40 -8.41 1.36
CA ASP A 54 -4.99 -8.13 2.72
C ASP A 54 -6.22 -7.91 3.62
N VAL A 55 -6.93 -9.01 3.91
CA VAL A 55 -8.20 -9.03 4.66
C VAL A 55 -8.11 -8.40 6.06
N ASN A 56 -6.91 -8.35 6.64
CA ASN A 56 -6.68 -7.79 7.97
C ASN A 56 -6.28 -6.31 7.95
N SER A 57 -6.19 -5.67 6.78
CA SER A 57 -5.69 -4.29 6.66
C SER A 57 -6.73 -3.19 6.85
N TRP A 58 -7.70 -3.46 7.71
CA TRP A 58 -8.71 -2.49 8.13
C TRP A 58 -8.06 -1.25 8.75
N ARG A 59 -8.57 -0.09 8.37
CA ARG A 59 -8.12 1.21 8.84
C ARG A 59 -9.22 2.23 8.77
N TRP A 60 -9.06 3.29 9.55
CA TRP A 60 -9.97 4.42 9.56
C TRP A 60 -9.75 5.32 8.33
N SER A 61 -10.83 5.94 7.85
CA SER A 61 -10.85 6.84 6.71
C SER A 61 -10.07 8.13 6.96
N LEU A 62 -10.10 8.63 8.20
CA LEU A 62 -9.28 9.76 8.58
C LEU A 62 -7.81 9.33 8.63
N SER A 63 -7.01 9.87 7.71
CA SER A 63 -5.63 9.43 7.46
C SER A 63 -4.60 9.96 8.46
N ASP A 64 -4.96 10.93 9.32
CA ASP A 64 -4.05 11.50 10.28
C ASP A 64 -3.73 10.50 11.39
N ARG A 65 -2.56 9.86 11.30
CA ARG A 65 -2.11 8.87 12.28
C ARG A 65 -1.84 9.45 13.67
N SER A 66 -1.58 10.76 13.77
CA SER A 66 -1.34 11.40 15.07
C SER A 66 -2.61 11.55 15.91
N PHE A 67 -3.78 11.39 15.27
CA PHE A 67 -5.08 11.40 15.92
C PHE A 67 -5.37 10.12 16.73
N TYR A 68 -4.70 9.00 16.42
CA TYR A 68 -4.94 7.71 17.06
C TYR A 68 -3.75 7.29 17.93
N THR A 69 -4.05 6.70 19.09
CA THR A 69 -3.09 5.75 19.69
C THR A 69 -3.05 4.45 18.88
N GLN A 70 -2.05 3.61 19.11
CA GLN A 70 -1.98 2.29 18.46
C GLN A 70 -3.20 1.42 18.81
N GLU A 71 -3.67 1.46 20.05
CA GLU A 71 -4.85 0.70 20.48
C GLU A 71 -6.13 1.22 19.82
N GLU A 72 -6.27 2.53 19.68
CA GLU A 72 -7.42 3.16 19.03
C GLU A 72 -7.47 2.90 17.51
N ALA A 73 -6.31 2.83 16.86
CA ALA A 73 -6.21 2.49 15.44
C ALA A 73 -6.64 1.04 15.16
N GLU A 74 -6.40 0.14 16.11
CA GLU A 74 -6.68 -1.30 16.02
C GLU A 74 -7.99 -1.72 16.71
N PHE A 75 -8.72 -0.80 17.35
CA PHE A 75 -9.99 -1.13 18.00
C PHE A 75 -11.03 -1.62 16.98
N ARG A 76 -11.58 -2.81 17.24
CA ARG A 76 -12.64 -3.41 16.43
C ARG A 76 -13.74 -3.96 17.33
N ASN A 77 -15.00 -3.77 16.94
CA ASN A 77 -16.17 -4.34 17.63
C ASN A 77 -17.02 -5.19 16.68
N TRP A 78 -16.37 -6.08 15.94
CA TRP A 78 -17.02 -6.99 14.99
C TRP A 78 -18.08 -7.87 15.65
N TYR A 79 -19.14 -8.18 14.90
CA TYR A 79 -20.06 -9.27 15.20
C TYR A 79 -19.28 -10.59 15.27
N SER A 80 -19.79 -11.54 16.05
CA SER A 80 -19.20 -12.87 16.12
C SER A 80 -19.22 -13.54 14.74
N GLY A 81 -18.04 -13.81 14.18
CA GLY A 81 -17.87 -14.40 12.84
C GLY A 81 -17.38 -13.40 11.80
N GLU A 82 -17.45 -12.10 12.09
CA GLU A 82 -16.98 -11.03 11.21
C GLU A 82 -15.54 -10.60 11.53
N PRO A 83 -14.81 -10.00 10.57
CA PRO A 83 -15.20 -9.84 9.17
C PRO A 83 -15.07 -11.15 8.38
N ASP A 84 -16.05 -11.46 7.52
CA ASP A 84 -16.09 -12.72 6.75
C ASP A 84 -15.65 -12.58 5.28
N ASN A 85 -15.50 -11.34 4.81
CA ASN A 85 -15.10 -11.00 3.46
C ASN A 85 -15.94 -11.68 2.37
N TYR A 86 -17.27 -11.62 2.46
CA TYR A 86 -18.16 -12.32 1.54
C TYR A 86 -17.85 -12.00 0.06
N ASN A 87 -17.64 -13.07 -0.73
CA ASN A 87 -17.22 -13.05 -2.14
C ASN A 87 -15.99 -12.18 -2.44
N SER A 88 -15.08 -11.99 -1.49
CA SER A 88 -13.89 -11.13 -1.66
C SER A 88 -14.22 -9.68 -2.01
N ARG A 89 -15.36 -9.18 -1.50
CA ARG A 89 -15.91 -7.87 -1.89
C ARG A 89 -16.39 -6.99 -0.73
N GLU A 90 -16.29 -7.48 0.50
CA GLU A 90 -16.73 -6.75 1.69
C GLU A 90 -15.55 -5.97 2.29
N HIS A 91 -15.41 -4.72 1.83
CA HIS A 91 -14.23 -3.88 2.11
C HIS A 91 -14.54 -2.65 2.96
N CYS A 92 -15.81 -2.47 3.38
CA CYS A 92 -16.28 -1.32 4.13
C CYS A 92 -17.11 -1.79 5.32
N ALA A 93 -17.05 -1.10 6.46
CA ALA A 93 -17.80 -1.51 7.64
C ALA A 93 -19.00 -0.62 7.91
N TRP A 94 -20.08 -1.25 8.34
CA TRP A 94 -21.23 -0.62 8.99
C TRP A 94 -21.29 -1.03 10.48
N ILE A 95 -21.94 -0.20 11.29
CA ILE A 95 -22.29 -0.45 12.68
C ILE A 95 -23.82 -0.47 12.80
N THR A 96 -24.35 -1.37 13.63
CA THR A 96 -25.78 -1.49 13.97
C THR A 96 -26.09 -0.81 15.31
N ASN A 97 -27.37 -0.64 15.65
CA ASN A 97 -27.79 -0.01 16.90
C ASN A 97 -27.47 -0.81 18.18
N ASP A 98 -27.08 -2.08 18.07
CA ASP A 98 -26.52 -2.88 19.18
C ASP A 98 -24.99 -2.71 19.33
N GLY A 99 -24.38 -1.93 18.43
CA GLY A 99 -22.98 -1.54 18.48
C GLY A 99 -22.00 -2.49 17.83
N GLN A 100 -22.46 -3.62 17.29
CA GLN A 100 -21.58 -4.58 16.62
C GLN A 100 -21.37 -4.20 15.14
N TRP A 101 -20.24 -4.60 14.58
CA TRP A 101 -19.82 -4.21 13.23
C TRP A 101 -19.81 -5.40 12.31
N ASN A 102 -19.97 -5.15 11.01
CA ASN A 102 -19.88 -6.18 10.00
C ASN A 102 -19.22 -5.56 8.74
N ASP A 103 -18.48 -6.33 7.96
CA ASP A 103 -17.96 -5.88 6.67
C ASP A 103 -18.98 -6.12 5.56
N VAL A 104 -19.10 -5.17 4.65
CA VAL A 104 -20.11 -5.22 3.60
C VAL A 104 -19.56 -4.59 2.33
N PHE A 105 -20.24 -4.85 1.23
CA PHE A 105 -19.94 -4.29 -0.07
C PHE A 105 -20.06 -2.76 0.00
N CYS A 106 -19.00 -2.06 -0.39
CA CYS A 106 -18.91 -0.60 -0.29
C CYS A 106 -19.93 0.17 -1.15
N ASP A 107 -20.53 -0.50 -2.15
CA ASP A 107 -21.53 0.05 -3.09
C ASP A 107 -22.98 -0.10 -2.60
N VAL A 108 -23.21 -0.73 -1.44
CA VAL A 108 -24.54 -0.77 -0.81
C VAL A 108 -24.94 0.64 -0.36
N LEU A 109 -26.21 1.00 -0.52
CA LEU A 109 -26.74 2.28 -0.06
C LEU A 109 -27.12 2.21 1.41
N ARG A 110 -26.49 3.03 2.26
CA ARG A 110 -26.80 3.16 3.70
C ARG A 110 -26.67 4.59 4.19
N THR A 111 -27.32 4.88 5.31
CA THR A 111 -27.06 6.10 6.08
C THR A 111 -25.69 6.04 6.73
N ALA A 112 -25.20 7.16 7.28
CA ALA A 112 -23.82 7.25 7.77
C ALA A 112 -23.73 8.01 9.10
N VAL A 113 -22.62 7.83 9.80
CA VAL A 113 -22.23 8.68 10.93
C VAL A 113 -20.94 9.40 10.58
N CYS A 114 -20.99 10.73 10.60
CA CYS A 114 -19.80 11.57 10.49
C CYS A 114 -19.23 11.86 11.88
N MET A 115 -17.97 12.27 11.94
CA MET A 115 -17.37 12.86 13.13
C MET A 115 -16.84 14.27 12.87
N ASP A 116 -16.85 15.08 13.91
CA ASP A 116 -16.20 16.39 13.97
C ASP A 116 -15.10 16.35 15.03
N VAL A 117 -13.87 16.69 14.63
CA VAL A 117 -12.69 16.70 15.50
C VAL A 117 -12.28 18.14 15.82
N ARG A 118 -12.18 18.47 17.10
CA ARG A 118 -11.72 19.78 17.60
C ARG A 118 -10.69 19.59 18.71
N GLY A 119 -9.41 19.60 18.34
CA GLY A 119 -8.34 19.20 19.26
C GLY A 119 -8.50 17.73 19.64
N SER A 120 -8.60 17.43 20.94
CA SER A 120 -8.86 16.07 21.43
C SER A 120 -10.35 15.72 21.55
N ASN A 121 -11.26 16.67 21.29
CA ASN A 121 -12.70 16.44 21.39
C ASN A 121 -13.27 15.91 20.07
N VAL A 122 -14.11 14.88 20.16
CA VAL A 122 -14.75 14.21 19.02
C VAL A 122 -16.25 14.19 19.26
N THR A 123 -17.03 14.64 18.28
CA THR A 123 -18.49 14.56 18.29
C THR A 123 -19.00 13.80 17.06
N PHE A 124 -20.04 12.99 17.24
CA PHE A 124 -20.62 12.18 16.18
C PHE A 124 -21.95 12.76 15.69
N VAL A 125 -22.22 12.65 14.38
CA VAL A 125 -23.42 13.20 13.74
C VAL A 125 -24.03 12.15 12.83
N PHE A 126 -25.27 11.74 13.11
CA PHE A 126 -26.03 10.84 12.25
C PHE A 126 -26.55 11.57 11.00
N ILE A 127 -26.30 10.98 9.83
CA ILE A 127 -26.71 11.50 8.53
C ILE A 127 -27.75 10.54 7.94
N SER A 128 -29.00 11.01 7.84
CA SER A 128 -30.14 10.22 7.36
C SER A 128 -30.20 10.03 5.84
N LYS A 129 -29.22 10.57 5.10
CA LYS A 129 -29.10 10.39 3.64
C LYS A 129 -28.46 9.05 3.32
N THR A 130 -29.09 8.23 2.47
CA THR A 130 -28.51 6.97 1.99
C THR A 130 -27.49 7.21 0.88
N MET A 131 -26.32 6.58 1.00
CA MET A 131 -25.14 6.78 0.17
C MET A 131 -24.32 5.48 0.11
N THR A 132 -23.54 5.28 -0.94
CA THR A 132 -22.43 4.32 -0.92
C THR A 132 -21.38 4.76 0.10
N TRP A 133 -20.48 3.88 0.52
CA TRP A 133 -19.45 4.24 1.51
C TRP A 133 -18.58 5.41 1.04
N THR A 134 -18.19 5.41 -0.24
CA THR A 134 -17.36 6.48 -0.83
C THR A 134 -18.09 7.82 -0.89
N GLU A 135 -19.38 7.80 -1.23
CA GLU A 135 -20.22 9.01 -1.22
C GLU A 135 -20.42 9.53 0.21
N ALA A 136 -20.60 8.64 1.19
CA ALA A 136 -20.73 9.00 2.60
C ALA A 136 -19.44 9.64 3.14
N GLN A 137 -18.28 9.07 2.83
CA GLN A 137 -16.97 9.66 3.16
C GLN A 137 -16.82 11.06 2.57
N SER A 138 -17.14 11.20 1.27
CA SER A 138 -17.07 12.49 0.57
C SER A 138 -18.01 13.52 1.20
N TYR A 139 -19.23 13.11 1.57
CA TYR A 139 -20.18 13.96 2.27
C TYR A 139 -19.65 14.41 3.63
N CYS A 140 -19.14 13.48 4.45
CA CYS A 140 -18.61 13.81 5.76
C CYS A 140 -17.39 14.74 5.67
N ARG A 141 -16.47 14.53 4.74
CA ARG A 141 -15.33 15.45 4.54
C ARG A 141 -15.73 16.84 4.04
N ALA A 142 -16.86 16.95 3.33
CA ALA A 142 -17.35 18.22 2.84
C ALA A 142 -18.10 19.05 3.91
N ASN A 143 -18.68 18.39 4.93
CA ASN A 143 -19.56 19.04 5.91
C ASN A 143 -19.08 18.91 7.37
N HIS A 144 -18.16 17.98 7.63
CA HIS A 144 -17.62 17.57 8.92
C HIS A 144 -16.11 17.28 8.78
N THR A 145 -15.51 16.52 9.70
CA THR A 145 -14.10 16.09 9.57
C THR A 145 -13.95 14.88 8.65
N ASP A 146 -14.59 13.76 8.96
CA ASP A 146 -14.60 12.52 8.15
C ASP A 146 -15.77 11.62 8.59
N LEU A 147 -15.95 10.45 7.98
CA LEU A 147 -16.75 9.37 8.56
C LEU A 147 -16.23 9.01 9.96
N ALA A 148 -17.13 8.56 10.82
CA ALA A 148 -16.82 8.27 12.22
C ALA A 148 -15.71 7.23 12.35
N SER A 149 -14.63 7.63 13.02
CA SER A 149 -13.69 6.67 13.61
C SER A 149 -14.19 6.31 15.00
N VAL A 150 -14.44 5.02 15.24
CA VAL A 150 -14.93 4.53 16.53
C VAL A 150 -13.74 3.93 17.27
N ARG A 151 -13.12 4.68 18.17
CA ARG A 151 -11.78 4.39 18.68
C ARG A 151 -11.76 3.52 19.93
N ASN A 152 -12.91 3.36 20.59
CA ASN A 152 -13.07 2.58 21.81
C ASN A 152 -14.56 2.30 22.07
N MET A 153 -14.85 1.54 23.12
CA MET A 153 -16.23 1.16 23.49
C MET A 153 -17.10 2.36 23.91
N GLU A 154 -16.51 3.41 24.50
CA GLU A 154 -17.26 4.61 24.88
C GLU A 154 -17.76 5.36 23.63
N GLU A 155 -16.90 5.53 22.62
CA GLU A 155 -17.31 6.09 21.33
C GLU A 155 -18.30 5.19 20.60
N ASN A 156 -18.13 3.86 20.69
CA ASN A 156 -19.07 2.91 20.11
C ASN A 156 -20.48 3.11 20.67
N GLN A 157 -20.59 3.29 21.99
CA GLN A 157 -21.86 3.58 22.65
C GLN A 157 -22.42 4.95 22.25
N LYS A 158 -21.59 6.00 22.16
CA LYS A 158 -22.04 7.33 21.69
C LYS A 158 -22.61 7.26 20.28
N VAL A 159 -22.00 6.47 19.41
CA VAL A 159 -22.50 6.28 18.04
C VAL A 159 -23.85 5.55 18.06
N THR A 160 -24.00 4.46 18.82
CA THR A 160 -25.25 3.68 18.84
C THR A 160 -26.44 4.45 19.41
N GLU A 161 -26.20 5.31 20.40
CA GLU A 161 -27.23 6.19 21.00
C GLU A 161 -27.84 7.18 19.99
N LEU A 162 -27.13 7.47 18.88
CA LEU A 162 -27.63 8.33 17.80
C LEU A 162 -28.49 7.57 16.77
N LEU A 163 -28.45 6.23 16.76
CA LEU A 163 -29.00 5.45 15.67
C LEU A 163 -30.49 5.14 15.89
N PRO A 164 -31.34 5.28 14.85
CA PRO A 164 -32.70 4.76 14.90
C PRO A 164 -32.68 3.23 15.08
N SER A 165 -33.68 2.70 15.80
CA SER A 165 -33.80 1.26 16.03
C SER A 165 -33.86 0.48 14.71
N GLY A 166 -33.09 -0.61 14.61
CA GLY A 166 -33.01 -1.46 13.42
C GLY A 166 -32.24 -0.85 12.25
N GLN A 167 -31.60 0.31 12.44
CA GLN A 167 -30.70 0.88 11.43
C GLN A 167 -29.27 0.47 11.63
N SER A 168 -28.55 0.62 10.52
CA SER A 168 -27.21 0.16 10.34
C SER A 168 -26.55 1.10 9.35
N VAL A 169 -25.38 1.61 9.74
CA VAL A 169 -24.88 2.87 9.22
C VAL A 169 -23.41 2.78 8.91
N TRP A 170 -22.97 3.50 7.89
CA TRP A 170 -21.56 3.59 7.55
C TRP A 170 -20.75 4.25 8.68
N ILE A 171 -19.63 3.63 9.01
CA ILE A 171 -18.53 4.20 9.77
C ILE A 171 -17.28 4.27 8.89
N GLY A 172 -16.25 4.98 9.34
CA GLY A 172 -15.05 5.26 8.56
C GLY A 172 -14.11 4.06 8.37
N LEU A 173 -14.48 2.86 8.82
CA LEU A 173 -13.62 1.69 8.72
C LEU A 173 -13.71 1.07 7.31
N PHE A 174 -12.56 0.90 6.68
CA PHE A 174 -12.43 0.28 5.36
C PHE A 174 -11.10 -0.46 5.23
N ARG A 175 -10.96 -1.28 4.19
CA ARG A 175 -9.69 -1.89 3.79
C ARG A 175 -9.46 -1.72 2.30
N ASP A 176 -8.20 -1.68 1.88
CA ASP A 176 -7.88 -1.96 0.48
C ASP A 176 -7.78 -3.47 0.33
N SER A 177 -8.45 -4.01 -0.67
CA SER A 177 -8.45 -5.45 -0.91
C SER A 177 -7.13 -5.91 -1.50
N TRP A 178 -6.98 -5.66 -2.80
CA TRP A 178 -5.91 -6.25 -3.59
C TRP A 178 -4.66 -5.40 -3.61
N LYS A 179 -3.60 -5.89 -2.96
CA LYS A 179 -2.28 -5.25 -2.89
C LYS A 179 -1.22 -6.07 -3.59
N TRP A 180 -0.23 -5.38 -4.15
CA TRP A 180 0.95 -6.05 -4.69
C TRP A 180 1.98 -6.29 -3.60
N SER A 181 2.58 -7.48 -3.62
CA SER A 181 3.54 -7.94 -2.63
C SER A 181 4.80 -7.08 -2.55
N ASP A 182 5.15 -6.40 -3.64
CA ASP A 182 6.28 -5.48 -3.71
C ASP A 182 5.96 -4.06 -3.21
N GLY A 183 4.70 -3.79 -2.82
CA GLY A 183 4.22 -2.50 -2.36
C GLY A 183 3.86 -1.51 -3.47
N SER A 184 3.89 -1.92 -4.74
CA SER A 184 3.44 -1.08 -5.85
C SER A 184 1.94 -0.75 -5.75
N ASN A 185 1.58 0.46 -6.19
CA ASN A 185 0.21 0.98 -6.07
C ASN A 185 -0.60 0.85 -7.37
N SER A 186 -0.30 -0.15 -8.19
CA SER A 186 -0.96 -0.36 -9.47
C SER A 186 -2.40 -0.84 -9.28
N SER A 187 -3.34 -0.15 -9.93
CA SER A 187 -4.76 -0.48 -9.94
C SER A 187 -5.16 -1.41 -11.09
N PHE A 188 -4.21 -1.85 -11.93
CA PHE A 188 -4.50 -2.73 -13.06
C PHE A 188 -5.00 -4.08 -12.58
N ARG A 189 -6.14 -4.55 -13.10
CA ARG A 189 -6.74 -5.83 -12.74
C ARG A 189 -7.18 -6.56 -14.00
N TYR A 190 -6.80 -7.82 -14.14
CA TYR A 190 -7.10 -8.66 -15.31
C TYR A 190 -7.77 -9.97 -14.89
N TRP A 191 -8.80 -9.84 -14.05
CA TRP A 191 -9.58 -10.96 -13.52
C TRP A 191 -10.24 -11.80 -14.61
N ASN A 192 -10.43 -13.09 -14.31
CA ASN A 192 -11.26 -13.98 -15.08
C ASN A 192 -12.74 -13.64 -14.90
N GLU A 193 -13.60 -14.21 -15.75
CA GLU A 193 -15.04 -14.03 -15.59
C GLU A 193 -15.48 -14.61 -14.24
N VAL A 194 -16.30 -13.84 -13.52
CA VAL A 194 -16.84 -14.21 -12.19
C VAL A 194 -15.78 -14.16 -11.07
N GLU A 195 -14.54 -13.72 -11.33
CA GLU A 195 -13.50 -13.52 -10.30
C GLU A 195 -13.36 -12.05 -9.85
N PRO A 196 -12.88 -11.79 -8.63
CA PRO A 196 -12.63 -12.76 -7.54
C PRO A 196 -13.95 -13.25 -6.91
N ASN A 197 -13.99 -14.49 -6.41
CA ASN A 197 -15.21 -15.09 -5.85
C ASN A 197 -15.07 -15.83 -4.51
N GLY A 198 -13.87 -16.00 -3.96
CA GLY A 198 -13.67 -16.88 -2.83
C GLY A 198 -13.38 -16.16 -1.51
N ASN A 199 -14.30 -16.23 -0.53
CA ASN A 199 -14.16 -15.56 0.78
C ASN A 199 -12.84 -15.83 1.53
N THR A 200 -12.17 -16.96 1.26
CA THR A 200 -10.88 -17.35 1.89
C THR A 200 -9.72 -17.41 0.91
N GLU A 201 -9.96 -16.98 -0.33
CA GLU A 201 -9.06 -17.11 -1.47
C GLU A 201 -8.21 -15.86 -1.64
N ASN A 202 -7.39 -15.57 -0.63
CA ASN A 202 -6.70 -14.29 -0.51
C ASN A 202 -5.45 -14.15 -1.40
N CYS A 203 -5.20 -15.04 -2.37
CA CYS A 203 -3.98 -15.05 -3.19
C CYS A 203 -4.30 -15.25 -4.67
N VAL A 204 -3.54 -14.61 -5.55
CA VAL A 204 -3.92 -14.56 -6.98
C VAL A 204 -2.98 -15.38 -7.85
N ALA A 205 -3.56 -16.20 -8.72
CA ALA A 205 -2.82 -16.89 -9.76
C ALA A 205 -3.30 -16.45 -11.16
N ALA A 206 -2.34 -16.31 -12.08
CA ALA A 206 -2.65 -16.11 -13.50
C ALA A 206 -2.82 -17.47 -14.20
N ASP A 207 -3.87 -17.61 -15.00
CA ASP A 207 -4.17 -18.78 -15.83
C ASP A 207 -3.60 -18.65 -17.24
N PHE A 208 -2.52 -19.40 -17.49
CA PHE A 208 -1.83 -19.46 -18.77
C PHE A 208 -2.37 -20.52 -19.72
N SER A 209 -3.39 -21.29 -19.34
CA SER A 209 -4.09 -22.17 -20.30
C SER A 209 -4.90 -21.40 -21.34
N GLY A 210 -5.19 -20.12 -21.06
CA GLY A 210 -5.90 -19.20 -21.95
C GLY A 210 -5.13 -17.90 -22.16
N SER A 211 -5.68 -16.79 -21.64
CA SER A 211 -5.22 -15.42 -21.93
C SER A 211 -4.38 -14.77 -20.82
N GLY A 212 -3.99 -15.51 -19.78
CA GLY A 212 -3.27 -14.96 -18.63
C GLY A 212 -4.17 -14.21 -17.65
N LYS A 213 -5.49 -14.44 -17.70
CA LYS A 213 -6.47 -13.87 -16.76
C LYS A 213 -6.29 -14.44 -15.35
N TRP A 214 -6.77 -13.70 -14.35
CA TRP A 214 -6.46 -13.96 -12.95
C TRP A 214 -7.62 -14.62 -12.22
N GLU A 215 -7.28 -15.52 -11.30
CA GLU A 215 -8.20 -16.23 -10.42
C GLU A 215 -7.70 -16.01 -8.98
N ASP A 216 -8.60 -15.78 -8.03
CA ASP A 216 -8.27 -15.83 -6.62
C ASP A 216 -8.26 -17.29 -6.14
N TRP A 217 -7.37 -17.60 -5.20
CA TRP A 217 -7.13 -18.95 -4.72
C TRP A 217 -6.72 -18.96 -3.25
N THR A 218 -7.05 -20.05 -2.56
CA THR A 218 -6.49 -20.30 -1.22
C THR A 218 -4.96 -20.31 -1.27
N CYS A 219 -4.31 -19.44 -0.50
CA CYS A 219 -2.86 -19.20 -0.50
C CYS A 219 -2.00 -20.46 -0.26
N GLY A 220 -2.56 -21.47 0.43
CA GLY A 220 -1.89 -22.74 0.72
C GLY A 220 -1.73 -23.69 -0.48
N GLN A 221 -2.42 -23.43 -1.60
CA GLN A 221 -2.34 -24.26 -2.79
C GLN A 221 -0.94 -24.24 -3.41
N ARG A 222 -0.46 -25.40 -3.89
CA ARG A 222 0.86 -25.49 -4.51
C ARG A 222 0.74 -25.26 -6.00
N LYS A 223 1.34 -24.19 -6.52
CA LYS A 223 1.35 -23.83 -7.95
C LYS A 223 2.76 -23.45 -8.43
N ALA A 224 2.91 -23.21 -9.73
CA ALA A 224 4.02 -22.44 -10.27
C ALA A 224 3.97 -21.02 -9.70
N PHE A 225 5.03 -20.24 -9.91
CA PHE A 225 5.07 -18.85 -9.50
C PHE A 225 6.00 -18.07 -10.42
N ILE A 226 5.77 -16.77 -10.54
CA ILE A 226 6.55 -15.89 -11.40
C ILE A 226 7.24 -14.86 -10.52
N CYS A 227 8.57 -14.81 -10.57
CA CYS A 227 9.33 -13.74 -9.95
C CYS A 227 9.65 -12.66 -10.99
N TYR A 228 9.78 -11.40 -10.55
CA TYR A 228 10.36 -10.35 -11.38
C TYR A 228 11.69 -9.86 -10.81
N ILE A 229 12.46 -9.22 -11.69
CA ILE A 229 13.68 -8.50 -11.33
C ILE A 229 13.43 -7.02 -11.64
N ALA A 230 13.37 -6.18 -10.61
CA ALA A 230 13.38 -4.75 -10.80
C ALA A 230 14.68 -4.35 -11.49
N LYS A 231 14.59 -3.58 -12.58
CA LYS A 231 15.76 -2.96 -13.19
C LYS A 231 16.38 -2.00 -12.17
N LYS A 232 17.45 -2.45 -11.51
CA LYS A 232 18.24 -1.60 -10.61
C LYS A 232 18.87 -0.48 -11.42
N THR A 233 18.27 0.71 -11.38
CA THR A 233 18.84 1.88 -12.04
C THR A 233 19.96 2.44 -11.15
N LYS A 234 21.21 2.24 -11.57
CA LYS A 234 22.36 2.90 -10.92
C LYS A 234 22.48 4.31 -11.49
N LYS A 235 22.13 5.32 -10.71
CA LYS A 235 22.42 6.72 -11.02
C LYS A 235 23.66 7.17 -10.25
N VAL A 236 24.60 7.81 -10.95
CA VAL A 236 25.77 8.45 -10.31
C VAL A 236 25.46 9.93 -10.18
N VAL A 237 25.34 10.41 -8.95
CA VAL A 237 25.11 11.83 -8.64
C VAL A 237 26.42 12.44 -8.15
N ARG A 238 26.75 13.64 -8.64
CA ARG A 238 27.88 14.43 -8.11
C ARG A 238 27.35 15.33 -7.01
N VAL A 239 27.95 15.23 -5.82
CA VAL A 239 27.61 16.08 -4.68
C VAL A 239 28.69 17.13 -4.47
N ARG A 240 28.26 18.37 -4.16
CA ARG A 240 29.14 19.46 -3.77
C ARG A 240 28.80 19.84 -2.33
N LEU A 241 29.80 19.78 -1.45
CA LEU A 241 29.63 20.05 -0.02
C LEU A 241 30.47 21.26 0.38
N MET A 242 29.90 22.13 1.20
CA MET A 242 30.59 23.29 1.76
C MET A 242 30.91 23.00 3.22
N LYS A 243 32.21 22.89 3.56
CA LYS A 243 32.62 22.67 4.94
C LYS A 243 32.52 23.97 5.74
N LYS A 244 31.87 23.91 6.91
CA LYS A 244 31.79 25.04 7.85
C LYS A 244 33.07 25.23 8.66
N SER A 245 33.81 24.13 8.91
CA SER A 245 35.11 24.15 9.57
C SER A 245 36.22 23.71 8.63
N SER A 246 37.37 24.36 8.71
CA SER A 246 38.56 23.98 7.94
C SER A 246 39.15 22.63 8.38
N SER A 247 38.93 22.23 9.65
CA SER A 247 39.45 21.00 10.26
C SER A 247 38.65 19.74 9.95
N LEU A 248 37.44 19.85 9.41
CA LEU A 248 36.61 18.70 9.04
C LEU A 248 37.19 17.99 7.80
N ASP A 249 37.48 16.69 7.92
CA ASP A 249 37.82 15.83 6.79
C ASP A 249 36.58 15.08 6.29
N LEU A 250 36.20 15.34 5.04
CA LEU A 250 35.04 14.70 4.41
C LEU A 250 35.32 13.25 3.98
N ASN A 251 36.59 12.83 3.92
CA ASN A 251 36.95 11.43 3.61
C ASN A 251 37.11 10.56 4.86
N ASP A 252 36.83 11.10 6.05
CA ASP A 252 36.79 10.33 7.30
C ASP A 252 35.58 9.36 7.29
N PRO A 253 35.73 8.05 7.62
CA PRO A 253 34.65 7.08 7.46
C PRO A 253 33.35 7.41 8.23
N PRO A 254 33.39 7.79 9.53
CA PRO A 254 32.21 8.27 10.25
C PRO A 254 31.50 9.45 9.55
N VAL A 255 32.26 10.43 9.08
CA VAL A 255 31.71 11.60 8.36
C VAL A 255 31.05 11.17 7.05
N MET A 256 31.68 10.25 6.31
CA MET A 256 31.13 9.69 5.07
C MET A 256 29.83 8.91 5.29
N GLU A 257 29.72 8.16 6.40
CA GLU A 257 28.50 7.44 6.77
C GLU A 257 27.37 8.41 7.14
N ASP A 258 27.68 9.45 7.92
CA ASP A 258 26.73 10.49 8.29
C ASP A 258 26.18 11.22 7.06
N ILE A 259 27.04 11.56 6.08
CA ILE A 259 26.61 12.19 4.82
C ILE A 259 25.69 11.24 4.02
N LEU A 260 26.00 9.94 3.94
CA LEU A 260 25.11 8.98 3.27
C LEU A 260 23.75 8.88 3.97
N ARG A 261 23.73 8.93 5.31
CA ARG A 261 22.49 8.94 6.09
C ARG A 261 21.64 10.16 5.79
N GLU A 262 22.24 11.36 5.77
CA GLU A 262 21.54 12.61 5.42
C GLU A 262 21.03 12.59 3.97
N LEU A 263 21.85 12.15 3.02
CA LEU A 263 21.42 12.02 1.61
C LEU A 263 20.27 11.04 1.46
N LYS A 264 20.30 9.91 2.18
CA LYS A 264 19.20 8.94 2.16
C LYS A 264 17.91 9.54 2.69
N GLN A 265 17.97 10.32 3.77
CA GLN A 265 16.79 11.01 4.31
C GLN A 265 16.25 12.05 3.33
N LYS A 266 17.12 12.88 2.76
CA LYS A 266 16.71 13.91 1.80
C LYS A 266 16.04 13.33 0.56
N LEU A 267 16.54 12.20 0.05
CA LEU A 267 15.89 11.50 -1.07
C LEU A 267 14.48 11.02 -0.71
N LYS A 268 14.27 10.55 0.52
CA LYS A 268 12.92 10.20 1.01
C LYS A 268 12.01 11.42 1.09
N ASP A 269 12.52 12.53 1.61
CA ASP A 269 11.75 13.78 1.74
C ASP A 269 11.36 14.35 0.37
N GLU A 270 12.18 14.12 -0.67
CA GLU A 270 11.90 14.48 -2.07
C GLU A 270 11.01 13.44 -2.80
N GLY A 271 10.47 12.44 -2.09
CA GLY A 271 9.53 11.47 -2.64
C GLY A 271 10.16 10.34 -3.45
N VAL A 272 11.47 10.10 -3.31
CA VAL A 272 12.10 8.90 -3.88
C VAL A 272 11.73 7.70 -3.02
N ASP A 273 10.83 6.86 -3.54
CA ASP A 273 10.30 5.69 -2.84
C ASP A 273 11.13 4.40 -3.11
N GLY A 274 11.04 3.42 -2.21
CA GLY A 274 11.71 2.11 -2.29
C GLY A 274 13.07 1.95 -1.55
N ASP A 275 13.68 0.76 -1.64
CA ASP A 275 14.97 0.44 -0.98
C ASP A 275 16.18 1.08 -1.69
N VAL A 276 16.41 2.37 -1.44
CA VAL A 276 17.56 3.11 -1.98
C VAL A 276 18.85 2.71 -1.26
N LYS A 277 19.77 2.07 -2.01
CA LYS A 277 21.14 1.76 -1.57
C LYS A 277 22.12 2.80 -2.09
N LEU A 278 22.71 3.57 -1.18
CA LEU A 278 23.74 4.57 -1.49
C LEU A 278 25.13 4.01 -1.18
N SER A 279 26.11 4.36 -2.01
CA SER A 279 27.52 4.06 -1.75
C SER A 279 28.42 5.09 -2.40
N TRP A 280 29.60 5.30 -1.82
CA TRP A 280 30.59 6.20 -2.37
C TRP A 280 31.38 5.55 -3.51
N ARG A 281 31.54 6.30 -4.60
CA ARG A 281 32.48 5.93 -5.67
C ARG A 281 33.85 6.53 -5.38
N LYS A 282 34.79 5.70 -4.93
CA LYS A 282 36.20 6.10 -4.80
C LYS A 282 36.80 6.38 -6.18
N GLN A 283 37.60 7.44 -6.27
CA GLN A 283 38.42 7.72 -7.44
C GLN A 283 39.71 6.88 -7.41
N SER A 284 40.51 6.98 -8.47
CA SER A 284 41.77 6.23 -8.61
C SER A 284 42.78 6.49 -7.50
N ASP A 285 42.69 7.63 -6.80
CA ASP A 285 43.52 7.99 -5.66
C ASP A 285 42.99 7.44 -4.31
N GLY A 286 41.91 6.66 -4.35
CA GLY A 286 41.27 6.06 -3.18
C GLY A 286 40.35 7.01 -2.40
N LYS A 287 40.26 8.29 -2.79
CA LYS A 287 39.42 9.30 -2.13
C LYS A 287 38.06 9.46 -2.81
N VAL A 288 37.09 9.95 -2.06
CA VAL A 288 35.73 10.22 -2.53
C VAL A 288 35.56 11.72 -2.76
N PHE A 289 35.99 12.53 -1.81
CA PHE A 289 35.88 13.98 -1.85
C PHE A 289 37.22 14.64 -2.18
N HIS A 290 37.18 15.54 -3.13
CA HIS A 290 38.32 16.35 -3.56
C HIS A 290 37.98 17.82 -3.36
N LYS A 291 38.96 18.60 -2.89
CA LYS A 291 38.82 20.06 -2.90
C LYS A 291 38.71 20.50 -4.36
N GLU A 292 37.62 21.20 -4.67
CA GLU A 292 37.44 21.81 -5.96
C GLU A 292 38.56 22.84 -6.16
N LYS A 293 39.36 22.68 -7.22
CA LYS A 293 40.37 23.66 -7.58
C LYS A 293 39.64 24.90 -8.10
N GLU A 294 39.94 26.07 -7.56
CA GLU A 294 39.57 27.34 -8.18
C GLU A 294 40.29 27.41 -9.54
N THR A 295 39.62 26.91 -10.57
CA THR A 295 39.97 27.25 -11.95
C THR A 295 39.27 28.57 -12.23
N GLU A 296 40.03 29.54 -12.72
CA GLU A 296 39.62 30.91 -13.02
C GLU A 296 38.17 30.94 -13.51
N LYS A 297 37.33 31.68 -12.78
CA LYS A 297 36.00 32.06 -13.23
C LYS A 297 36.12 32.63 -14.64
N LYS A 298 35.80 31.83 -15.67
CA LYS A 298 35.39 32.40 -16.95
C LYS A 298 34.15 33.23 -16.65
N THR A 299 34.37 34.53 -16.67
CA THR A 299 33.35 35.56 -16.56
C THR A 299 32.41 35.38 -17.75
N THR A 300 31.26 34.76 -17.53
CA THR A 300 30.09 34.99 -18.37
C THR A 300 29.16 35.91 -17.59
N LYS A 301 29.41 37.22 -17.75
CA LYS A 301 28.41 38.25 -17.49
C LYS A 301 27.35 38.14 -18.60
N LYS A 302 26.10 37.85 -18.22
CA LYS A 302 24.82 38.29 -18.81
C LYS A 302 23.73 37.74 -17.87
N ARG A 303 22.98 38.55 -17.09
CA ARG A 303 21.81 39.38 -17.50
C ARG A 303 20.89 38.57 -18.44
N ASP A 304 19.66 38.22 -18.11
CA ASP A 304 18.61 39.00 -17.44
C ASP A 304 17.59 38.13 -16.65
N GLU A 305 16.75 38.87 -15.92
CA GLU A 305 15.54 38.50 -15.18
C GLU A 305 14.49 37.72 -16.01
N LEU A 306 13.95 36.64 -15.43
CA LEU A 306 12.53 36.36 -15.12
C LEU A 306 12.36 34.91 -14.66
#